data_AF-A0A812UFX0-F1
#
_entry.id   AF-A0A812UFX0-F1
#
_cell.length_a   1.000
_cell.length_b   1.000
_cell.length_c   1.000
_cell.angle_alpha   90.00
_cell.angle_beta   90.00
_cell.angle_gamma   90.00
#
_symmetry.space_group_name_H-M   'P 1'
#
loop_
_entity.id
_entity.type
_entity.pdbx_description
1 polymer ?
#
loop_
_entity_poly.entity_id
_entity_poly.type
_entity_poly.pdbx_seq_one_letter_code
_entity_poly.pdbx_strand_id
1 'polypeptide(L)'
;AQKILEAKAHEMELRVQRRNQLMIRILMMPVRAVTYIGSCFLASPMARQIWLYATLLVCLFELWSCALFWAFSRDPNKLYVLEMLLHLDHWANAWFLVDALLQALDKIRGGEVQEPSDGNSIMRKVDRQQQLTQKARTLFTRLPGFSSCSSEFLLKIVDVGSVVSKKKGEVLYSEHDDNTSLFLILEGEVIFRDGSRVTYIREGGTLGEFKVFDLEQANTEQRVEVVTDCEVFELPEAAMKRFLEYSPADRSILTEFYKAKLQELETDDVRSCRRSMIKLFRSIAKFFTSGVQKARAIWLQAVFAVLLIVVGSFAHGLVLSRLREMEGEANKDRCPHDTEQLWILWISGFCSEAPHHESTLVCDCDVPCSYCWHDR
;
A
#
# COMPACT_ATOMS: atom_id res chain seq x y z
N ALA A 1 -5.09 4.70 -63.31
CA ALA A 1 -6.25 4.69 -62.39
C ALA A 1 -6.07 3.65 -61.29
N GLN A 2 -6.33 2.36 -61.55
CA GLN A 2 -6.45 1.29 -60.55
C GLN A 2 -5.36 1.26 -59.44
N LYS A 3 -4.06 1.25 -59.78
CA LYS A 3 -2.96 1.28 -58.78
C LYS A 3 -2.99 2.46 -57.80
N ILE A 4 -3.62 3.59 -58.18
CA ILE A 4 -3.79 4.77 -57.32
C ILE A 4 -4.97 4.57 -56.35
N LEU A 5 -5.98 3.81 -56.76
CA LEU A 5 -7.12 3.43 -55.92
C LEU A 5 -6.65 2.42 -54.85
N GLU A 6 -5.90 1.39 -55.28
CA GLU A 6 -5.30 0.36 -54.42
C GLU A 6 -4.35 0.99 -53.37
N ALA A 7 -3.48 1.92 -53.79
CA ALA A 7 -2.60 2.65 -52.88
C ALA A 7 -3.38 3.48 -51.85
N LYS A 8 -4.48 4.14 -52.24
CA LYS A 8 -5.33 4.90 -51.31
C LYS A 8 -6.09 4.01 -50.32
N ALA A 9 -6.56 2.84 -50.75
CA ALA A 9 -7.22 1.87 -49.88
C ALA A 9 -6.25 1.36 -48.79
N HIS A 10 -5.06 0.93 -49.19
CA HIS A 10 -4.00 0.50 -48.27
C HIS A 10 -3.54 1.61 -47.33
N GLU A 11 -3.45 2.87 -47.80
CA GLU A 11 -3.15 4.00 -46.91
C GLU A 11 -4.26 4.25 -45.87
N MET A 12 -5.53 4.10 -46.26
CA MET A 12 -6.68 4.24 -45.38
C MET A 12 -6.71 3.13 -44.31
N GLU A 13 -6.43 1.89 -44.71
CA GLU A 13 -6.29 0.75 -43.80
C GLU A 13 -5.17 0.98 -42.78
N LEU A 14 -3.98 1.40 -43.22
CA LEU A 14 -2.86 1.75 -42.34
C LEU A 14 -3.14 2.94 -41.40
N ARG A 15 -4.08 3.83 -41.75
CA ARG A 15 -4.57 4.91 -40.86
C ARG A 15 -5.53 4.36 -39.80
N VAL A 16 -6.44 3.45 -40.17
CA VAL A 16 -7.34 2.76 -39.23
C VAL A 16 -6.55 1.88 -38.25
N GLN A 17 -5.61 1.06 -38.75
CA GLN A 17 -4.78 0.19 -37.92
C GLN A 17 -3.95 0.99 -36.90
N ARG A 18 -3.37 2.13 -37.30
CA ARG A 18 -2.65 3.04 -36.39
C ARG A 18 -3.57 3.69 -35.35
N ARG A 19 -4.79 4.10 -35.71
CA ARG A 19 -5.79 4.60 -34.74
C ARG A 19 -6.18 3.53 -33.72
N ASN A 20 -6.42 2.29 -34.15
CA ASN A 20 -6.77 1.18 -33.27
C ASN A 20 -5.63 0.82 -32.32
N GLN A 21 -4.37 0.76 -32.81
CA GLN A 21 -3.20 0.57 -31.93
C GLN A 21 -3.02 1.70 -30.92
N LEU A 22 -3.31 2.95 -31.28
CA LEU A 22 -3.25 4.09 -30.35
C LEU A 22 -4.33 3.96 -29.26
N MET A 23 -5.57 3.65 -29.62
CA MET A 23 -6.66 3.43 -28.65
C MET A 23 -6.35 2.28 -27.69
N ILE A 24 -5.81 1.16 -28.17
CA ILE A 24 -5.40 0.02 -27.33
C ILE A 24 -4.28 0.44 -26.35
N ARG A 25 -3.31 1.25 -26.79
CA ARG A 25 -2.26 1.77 -25.89
C ARG A 25 -2.82 2.68 -24.80
N ILE A 26 -3.78 3.56 -25.14
CA ILE A 26 -4.44 4.45 -24.19
C ILE A 26 -5.25 3.64 -23.17
N LEU A 27 -6.10 2.71 -23.62
CA LEU A 27 -6.90 1.82 -22.75
C LEU A 27 -6.06 0.94 -21.81
N MET A 28 -4.88 0.51 -22.25
CA MET A 28 -3.98 -0.33 -21.43
C MET A 28 -3.11 0.48 -20.45
N MET A 29 -3.10 1.82 -20.54
CA MET A 29 -2.25 2.67 -19.70
C MET A 29 -2.75 2.75 -18.25
N PRO A 30 -4.07 2.96 -17.96
CA PRO A 30 -4.61 2.83 -16.60
C PRO A 30 -4.38 1.45 -15.99
N VAL A 31 -4.55 0.36 -16.77
CA VAL A 31 -4.36 -1.02 -16.31
C VAL A 31 -2.91 -1.27 -15.84
N ARG A 32 -1.93 -0.71 -16.55
CA ARG A 32 -0.50 -0.77 -16.15
C ARG A 32 -0.21 0.09 -14.93
N ALA A 33 -0.80 1.28 -14.82
CA ALA A 33 -0.66 2.12 -13.63
C ALA A 33 -1.24 1.44 -12.38
N VAL A 34 -2.44 0.87 -12.47
CA VAL A 34 -3.11 0.16 -11.36
C VAL A 34 -2.32 -1.08 -10.93
N THR A 35 -1.79 -1.87 -11.87
CA THR A 35 -0.99 -3.07 -11.52
C THR A 35 0.37 -2.71 -10.91
N TYR A 36 1.04 -1.65 -11.39
CA TYR A 36 2.29 -1.15 -10.81
C TYR A 36 2.09 -0.55 -9.41
N ILE A 37 1.06 0.29 -9.20
CA ILE A 37 0.75 0.86 -7.88
C ILE A 37 0.27 -0.24 -6.91
N GLY A 38 -0.42 -1.27 -7.43
CA GLY A 38 -0.87 -2.43 -6.66
C GLY A 38 0.24 -3.28 -6.05
N SER A 39 1.42 -3.37 -6.68
CA SER A 39 2.57 -4.08 -6.09
C SER A 39 3.26 -3.24 -4.99
N CYS A 40 3.32 -1.90 -5.15
CA CYS A 40 3.81 -0.99 -4.11
C CYS A 40 2.92 -0.92 -2.86
N PHE A 41 1.62 -1.24 -2.99
CA PHE A 41 0.60 -1.11 -1.93
C PHE A 41 0.89 -1.90 -0.64
N LEU A 42 1.66 -3.00 -0.73
CA LEU A 42 1.92 -3.91 0.40
C LEU A 42 2.90 -3.35 1.45
N ALA A 43 3.61 -2.25 1.16
CA ALA A 43 4.78 -1.84 1.95
C ALA A 43 4.51 -0.89 3.13
N SER A 44 3.44 -0.08 3.15
CA SER A 44 3.29 1.00 4.14
C SER A 44 1.85 1.45 4.40
N PRO A 45 1.48 1.85 5.64
CA PRO A 45 0.20 2.49 5.91
C PRO A 45 0.05 3.86 5.24
N MET A 46 1.13 4.60 4.99
CA MET A 46 1.06 5.91 4.31
C MET A 46 0.79 5.75 2.81
N ALA A 47 1.26 4.66 2.20
CA ALA A 47 0.92 4.31 0.81
C ALA A 47 -0.59 4.11 0.61
N ARG A 48 -1.36 3.77 1.66
CA ARG A 48 -2.83 3.65 1.59
C ARG A 48 -3.54 4.99 1.41
N GLN A 49 -2.99 6.09 1.92
CA GLN A 49 -3.53 7.43 1.67
C GLN A 49 -3.25 7.86 0.23
N ILE A 50 -2.02 7.65 -0.25
CA ILE A 50 -1.63 7.91 -1.64
C ILE A 50 -2.49 7.08 -2.61
N TRP A 51 -2.73 5.80 -2.30
CA TRP A 51 -3.62 4.92 -3.06
C TRP A 51 -5.06 5.47 -3.13
N LEU A 52 -5.63 5.93 -2.02
CA LEU A 52 -6.96 6.53 -2.00
C LEU A 52 -7.07 7.76 -2.92
N TYR A 53 -6.06 8.64 -2.92
CA TYR A 53 -6.02 9.78 -3.84
C TYR A 53 -5.84 9.34 -5.31
N ALA A 54 -4.97 8.38 -5.59
CA ALA A 54 -4.77 7.85 -6.94
C ALA A 54 -6.03 7.18 -7.50
N THR A 55 -6.72 6.35 -6.71
CA THR A 55 -7.98 5.72 -7.12
C THR A 55 -9.07 6.75 -7.35
N LEU A 56 -9.20 7.76 -6.47
CA LEU A 56 -10.16 8.86 -6.67
C LEU A 56 -9.89 9.60 -8.00
N LEU A 57 -8.62 9.88 -8.31
CA LEU A 57 -8.21 10.61 -9.51
C LEU A 57 -8.45 9.80 -10.80
N VAL A 58 -8.24 8.47 -10.78
CA VAL A 58 -8.64 7.58 -11.88
C VAL A 58 -10.15 7.56 -12.05
N CYS A 59 -10.93 7.42 -10.97
CA CYS A 59 -12.40 7.44 -11.06
C CYS A 59 -12.94 8.78 -11.61
N LEU A 60 -12.33 9.91 -11.25
CA LEU A 60 -12.69 11.23 -11.80
C LEU A 60 -12.35 11.34 -13.30
N PHE A 61 -11.21 10.77 -13.74
CA PHE A 61 -10.82 10.75 -15.15
C PHE A 61 -11.75 9.90 -16.01
N GLU A 62 -12.15 8.71 -15.55
CA GLU A 62 -13.14 7.86 -16.22
C GLU A 62 -14.50 8.56 -16.32
N LEU A 63 -14.96 9.21 -15.24
CA LEU A 63 -16.25 9.90 -15.20
C LEU A 63 -16.26 11.14 -16.12
N TRP A 64 -15.14 11.86 -16.20
CA TRP A 64 -14.93 12.94 -17.17
C TRP A 64 -14.92 12.43 -18.62
N SER A 65 -14.23 11.32 -18.88
CA SER A 65 -14.17 10.68 -20.20
C SER A 65 -15.56 10.20 -20.68
N CYS A 66 -16.35 9.60 -19.78
CA CYS A 66 -17.75 9.25 -20.02
C CYS A 66 -18.62 10.49 -20.31
N ALA A 67 -18.43 11.59 -19.56
CA ALA A 67 -19.17 12.83 -19.76
C ALA A 67 -18.86 13.48 -21.12
N LEU A 68 -17.60 13.48 -21.55
CA LEU A 68 -17.21 13.90 -22.90
C LEU A 68 -17.83 13.01 -23.97
N PHE A 69 -17.71 11.68 -23.85
CA PHE A 69 -18.28 10.74 -24.82
C PHE A 69 -19.80 10.92 -24.98
N TRP A 70 -20.53 11.13 -23.88
CA TRP A 70 -21.97 11.43 -23.90
C TRP A 70 -22.29 12.80 -24.53
N ALA A 71 -21.46 13.82 -24.29
CA ALA A 71 -21.63 15.13 -24.92
C ALA A 71 -21.40 15.09 -26.45
N PHE A 72 -20.41 14.32 -26.92
CA PHE A 72 -20.09 14.21 -28.35
C PHE A 72 -21.04 13.28 -29.12
N SER A 73 -21.48 12.16 -28.53
CA SER A 73 -22.46 11.25 -29.15
C SER A 73 -23.83 11.89 -29.42
N ARG A 74 -24.13 13.05 -28.83
CA ARG A 74 -25.33 13.86 -29.11
C ARG A 74 -25.18 14.89 -30.23
N ASP A 75 -23.97 15.22 -30.67
CA ASP A 75 -23.76 16.22 -31.73
C ASP A 75 -22.47 15.96 -32.52
N PRO A 76 -22.55 15.25 -33.68
CA PRO A 76 -21.38 14.86 -34.46
C PRO A 76 -20.61 16.05 -35.06
N ASN A 77 -21.22 17.24 -35.14
CA ASN A 77 -20.56 18.43 -35.68
C ASN A 77 -19.49 19.00 -34.74
N LYS A 78 -19.47 18.59 -33.46
CA LYS A 78 -18.52 19.08 -32.45
C LYS A 78 -17.16 18.37 -32.47
N LEU A 79 -16.88 17.50 -33.43
CA LEU A 79 -15.64 16.71 -33.52
C LEU A 79 -14.35 17.58 -33.47
N TYR A 80 -14.39 18.77 -34.06
CA TYR A 80 -13.26 19.72 -34.06
C TYR A 80 -12.91 20.25 -32.65
N VAL A 81 -13.89 20.30 -31.74
CA VAL A 81 -13.68 20.70 -30.34
C VAL A 81 -12.97 19.58 -29.57
N LEU A 82 -13.23 18.31 -29.90
CA LEU A 82 -12.47 17.18 -29.35
C LEU A 82 -11.00 17.22 -29.81
N GLU A 83 -10.76 17.53 -31.08
CA GLU A 83 -9.39 17.66 -31.63
C GLU A 83 -8.63 18.83 -30.96
N MET A 84 -9.29 19.96 -30.70
CA MET A 84 -8.72 21.08 -29.94
C MET A 84 -8.48 20.74 -28.45
N LEU A 85 -9.38 20.01 -27.79
CA LEU A 85 -9.23 19.58 -26.40
C LEU A 85 -8.14 18.51 -26.21
N LEU A 86 -7.94 17.64 -27.21
CA LEU A 86 -6.82 16.69 -27.24
C LEU A 86 -5.46 17.37 -27.52
N HIS A 87 -5.48 18.58 -28.09
CA HIS A 87 -4.29 19.42 -28.29
C HIS A 87 -3.98 20.39 -27.14
N LEU A 88 -4.84 20.49 -26.12
CA LEU A 88 -4.48 21.16 -24.86
C LEU A 88 -3.57 20.22 -24.05
N ASP A 89 -2.47 20.76 -23.50
CA ASP A 89 -1.36 20.01 -22.87
C ASP A 89 -1.70 19.41 -21.48
N HIS A 90 -2.78 18.63 -21.41
CA HIS A 90 -3.14 17.80 -20.26
C HIS A 90 -2.01 16.82 -19.89
N TRP A 91 -1.21 16.38 -20.87
CA TRP A 91 -0.03 15.54 -20.65
C TRP A 91 1.10 16.26 -19.90
N ALA A 92 1.35 17.54 -20.18
CA ALA A 92 2.38 18.32 -19.46
C ALA A 92 1.99 18.50 -17.98
N ASN A 93 0.71 18.79 -17.71
CA ASN A 93 0.19 18.90 -16.35
C ASN A 93 0.24 17.56 -15.58
N ALA A 94 -0.05 16.44 -16.26
CA ALA A 94 0.09 15.11 -15.68
C ALA A 94 1.56 14.76 -15.37
N TRP A 95 2.49 15.11 -16.26
CA TRP A 95 3.92 14.86 -16.08
C TRP A 95 4.51 15.68 -14.93
N PHE A 96 4.13 16.96 -14.82
CA PHE A 96 4.54 17.84 -13.71
C PHE A 96 4.12 17.29 -12.34
N LEU A 97 2.91 16.72 -12.24
CA LEU A 97 2.42 16.05 -11.03
C LEU A 97 3.24 14.80 -10.65
N VAL A 98 3.71 14.03 -11.64
CA VAL A 98 4.57 12.86 -11.40
C VAL A 98 5.96 13.28 -10.93
N ASP A 99 6.57 14.28 -11.57
CA ASP A 99 7.91 14.77 -11.19
C ASP A 99 7.92 15.36 -9.77
N ALA A 100 6.92 16.17 -9.42
CA ALA A 100 6.77 16.72 -8.08
C ALA A 100 6.60 15.64 -6.99
N LEU A 101 5.94 14.52 -7.31
CA LEU A 101 5.83 13.36 -6.39
C LEU A 101 7.17 12.63 -6.22
N LEU A 102 7.97 12.49 -7.29
CA LEU A 102 9.30 11.88 -7.21
C LEU A 102 10.28 12.73 -6.39
N GLN A 103 10.34 14.04 -6.63
CA GLN A 103 11.17 14.95 -5.84
C GLN A 103 10.79 14.97 -4.35
N ALA A 104 9.50 14.82 -4.02
CA ALA A 104 9.05 14.70 -2.64
C ALA A 104 9.50 13.39 -1.98
N LEU A 105 9.52 12.28 -2.73
CA LEU A 105 9.96 10.97 -2.22
C LEU A 105 11.48 10.93 -1.95
N ASP A 106 12.31 11.50 -2.83
CA ASP A 106 13.77 11.54 -2.59
C ASP A 106 14.14 12.44 -1.40
N LYS A 107 13.41 13.54 -1.17
CA LYS A 107 13.56 14.34 0.07
C LYS A 107 13.23 13.56 1.35
N ILE A 108 12.29 12.61 1.29
CA ILE A 108 11.95 11.73 2.41
C ILE A 108 13.00 10.64 2.62
N ARG A 109 13.79 10.31 1.58
CA ARG A 109 14.74 9.19 1.57
C ARG A 109 16.04 9.46 2.34
N GLY A 110 16.39 10.73 2.54
CA GLY A 110 17.53 11.17 3.35
C GLY A 110 18.88 11.00 2.64
N GLY A 111 19.42 12.08 2.08
CA GLY A 111 20.79 12.08 1.54
C GLY A 111 21.82 12.10 2.66
N GLU A 112 22.81 11.22 2.60
CA GLU A 112 23.93 11.17 3.55
C GLU A 112 24.79 12.44 3.43
N VAL A 113 25.03 13.11 4.55
CA VAL A 113 25.93 14.28 4.62
C VAL A 113 27.34 13.79 4.92
N GLN A 114 28.27 14.04 4.00
CA GLN A 114 29.65 13.57 4.10
C GLN A 114 30.50 14.59 4.88
N GLU A 115 30.93 14.24 6.10
CA GLU A 115 31.70 15.16 6.96
C GLU A 115 33.17 15.35 6.48
N PRO A 116 33.73 16.58 6.59
CA PRO A 116 35.12 16.86 6.27
C PRO A 116 36.09 16.32 7.34
N SER A 117 37.23 15.78 6.91
CA SER A 117 38.21 15.13 7.78
C SER A 117 39.25 16.12 8.34
N ASP A 118 38.97 16.69 9.51
CA ASP A 118 39.85 17.66 10.19
C ASP A 118 40.64 17.06 11.38
N GLY A 119 41.91 17.48 11.51
CA GLY A 119 42.83 17.05 12.58
C GLY A 119 42.40 17.42 14.01
N ASN A 120 41.44 18.34 14.17
CA ASN A 120 40.87 18.71 15.48
C ASN A 120 39.96 17.64 16.10
N SER A 121 39.72 16.51 15.43
CA SER A 121 38.80 15.47 15.92
C SER A 121 39.24 14.78 17.22
N ILE A 122 40.54 14.75 17.56
CA ILE A 122 41.02 14.07 18.78
C ILE A 122 40.60 14.82 20.05
N MET A 123 40.82 16.14 20.13
CA MET A 123 40.45 16.93 21.31
C MET A 123 38.93 16.84 21.58
N ARG A 124 38.12 17.04 20.53
CA ARG A 124 36.65 16.95 20.61
C ARG A 124 36.14 15.59 21.10
N LYS A 125 36.85 14.49 20.82
CA LYS A 125 36.50 13.14 21.31
C LYS A 125 36.77 12.99 22.82
N VAL A 126 37.87 13.55 23.33
CA VAL A 126 38.16 13.55 24.78
C VAL A 126 37.10 14.36 25.54
N ASP A 127 36.78 15.55 25.05
CA ASP A 127 35.75 16.41 25.65
C ASP A 127 34.37 15.73 25.65
N ARG A 128 33.96 15.11 24.54
CA ARG A 128 32.70 14.37 24.41
C ARG A 128 32.63 13.18 25.38
N GLN A 129 33.71 12.40 25.52
CA GLN A 129 33.72 11.27 26.45
C GLN A 129 33.55 11.72 27.90
N GLN A 130 34.23 12.79 28.32
CA GLN A 130 34.07 13.35 29.67
C GLN A 130 32.65 13.89 29.92
N GLN A 131 32.05 14.56 28.92
CA GLN A 131 30.66 15.03 29.00
C GLN A 131 29.68 13.85 29.15
N LEU A 132 29.86 12.76 28.40
CA LEU A 132 29.00 11.58 28.47
C LEU A 132 29.17 10.80 29.78
N THR A 133 30.39 10.64 30.31
CA THR A 133 30.61 10.05 31.64
C THR A 133 29.96 10.90 32.75
N GLN A 134 30.06 12.23 32.67
CA GLN A 134 29.37 13.12 33.60
C GLN A 134 27.84 13.05 33.43
N LYS A 135 27.33 12.89 32.20
CA LYS A 135 25.90 12.64 31.93
C LYS A 135 25.43 11.34 32.60
N ALA A 136 26.18 10.24 32.43
CA ALA A 136 25.92 8.96 33.10
C ALA A 136 25.80 9.11 34.62
N ARG A 137 26.74 9.83 35.25
CA ARG A 137 26.70 10.14 36.69
C ARG A 137 25.44 10.89 37.12
N THR A 138 24.94 11.83 36.30
CA THR A 138 23.68 12.54 36.58
C THR A 138 22.41 11.74 36.28
N LEU A 139 22.51 10.67 35.49
CA LEU A 139 21.40 9.74 35.24
C LEU A 139 21.32 8.66 36.31
N PHE A 140 22.45 8.08 36.76
CA PHE A 140 22.47 7.10 37.85
C PHE A 140 21.84 7.62 39.16
N THR A 141 22.06 8.88 39.52
CA THR A 141 21.42 9.48 40.72
C THR A 141 19.92 9.74 40.56
N ARG A 142 19.37 9.61 39.34
CA ARG A 142 17.94 9.79 39.01
C ARG A 142 17.21 8.48 38.71
N LEU A 143 17.93 7.40 38.40
CA LEU A 143 17.36 6.06 38.19
C LEU A 143 16.70 5.57 39.50
N PRO A 144 15.41 5.19 39.53
CA PRO A 144 14.71 4.89 40.79
C PRO A 144 15.32 3.79 41.67
N GLY A 145 15.98 2.79 41.09
CA GLY A 145 16.70 1.76 41.86
C GLY A 145 18.04 2.24 42.44
N PHE A 146 18.69 3.19 41.77
CA PHE A 146 20.02 3.72 42.14
C PHE A 146 19.95 5.02 42.95
N SER A 147 18.85 5.77 42.91
CA SER A 147 18.67 7.02 43.67
C SER A 147 18.71 6.85 45.20
N SER A 148 18.50 5.62 45.68
CA SER A 148 18.60 5.25 47.10
C SER A 148 19.97 4.67 47.49
N CYS A 149 20.88 4.47 46.52
CA CYS A 149 22.21 3.91 46.78
C CYS A 149 23.20 4.99 47.25
N SER A 150 24.28 4.56 47.90
CA SER A 150 25.33 5.43 48.41
C SER A 150 26.09 6.16 47.28
N SER A 151 26.36 7.46 47.46
CA SER A 151 27.08 8.27 46.46
C SER A 151 28.49 7.76 46.14
N GLU A 152 29.12 7.03 47.07
CA GLU A 152 30.42 6.38 46.87
C GLU A 152 30.32 5.15 45.96
N PHE A 153 29.27 4.33 46.12
CA PHE A 153 28.97 3.20 45.23
C PHE A 153 28.64 3.66 43.81
N LEU A 154 27.81 4.71 43.67
CA LEU A 154 27.48 5.29 42.36
C LEU A 154 28.71 5.89 41.66
N LEU A 155 29.64 6.50 42.40
CA LEU A 155 30.92 6.97 41.86
C LEU A 155 31.75 5.80 41.31
N LYS A 156 32.00 4.77 42.12
CA LYS A 156 32.81 3.60 41.74
C LYS A 156 32.25 2.85 40.52
N ILE A 157 30.93 2.82 40.35
CA ILE A 157 30.27 2.30 39.14
C ILE A 157 30.61 3.14 37.91
N VAL A 158 30.49 4.47 38.01
CA VAL A 158 30.79 5.40 36.89
C VAL A 158 32.26 5.36 36.50
N ASP A 159 33.16 5.17 37.48
CA ASP A 159 34.62 5.13 37.27
C ASP A 159 35.11 3.84 36.58
N VAL A 160 34.30 2.77 36.53
CA VAL A 160 34.67 1.45 35.95
C VAL A 160 33.88 1.07 34.70
N GLY A 161 32.64 1.57 34.54
CA GLY A 161 31.95 1.46 33.26
C GLY A 161 32.52 2.40 32.19
N SER A 162 32.11 2.20 30.94
CA SER A 162 32.64 2.96 29.80
C SER A 162 31.52 3.41 28.85
N VAL A 163 31.70 4.55 28.18
CA VAL A 163 30.75 5.00 27.15
C VAL A 163 31.14 4.41 25.81
N VAL A 164 30.19 3.73 25.18
CA VAL A 164 30.28 3.03 23.90
C VAL A 164 29.26 3.62 22.94
N SER A 165 29.74 4.18 21.83
CA SER A 165 28.89 4.63 20.73
C SER A 165 28.42 3.43 19.91
N LYS A 166 27.13 3.37 19.59
CA LYS A 166 26.51 2.34 18.74
C LYS A 166 25.75 2.98 17.59
N LYS A 167 25.85 2.41 16.39
CA LYS A 167 25.15 2.92 15.21
C LYS A 167 23.74 2.33 15.06
N LYS A 168 22.88 3.06 14.38
CA LYS A 168 21.57 2.57 13.93
C LYS A 168 21.68 1.22 13.21
N GLY A 169 20.86 0.25 13.64
CA GLY A 169 20.82 -1.12 13.13
C GLY A 169 21.81 -2.08 13.80
N GLU A 170 22.72 -1.60 14.65
CA GLU A 170 23.56 -2.47 15.46
C GLU A 170 22.76 -3.16 16.57
N VAL A 171 23.24 -4.32 17.00
CA VAL A 171 22.71 -5.04 18.17
C VAL A 171 23.49 -4.58 19.40
N LEU A 172 22.77 -4.27 20.48
CA LEU A 172 23.39 -3.86 21.74
C LEU A 172 23.86 -5.09 22.53
N TYR A 173 22.97 -6.07 22.68
CA TYR A 173 23.28 -7.45 23.08
C TYR A 173 22.27 -8.42 22.43
N SER A 174 22.70 -9.68 22.30
CA SER A 174 21.93 -10.84 21.88
C SER A 174 21.84 -11.86 23.03
N GLU A 175 20.85 -12.75 22.99
CA GLU A 175 20.67 -13.84 23.96
C GLU A 175 21.92 -14.71 24.12
N HIS A 176 22.65 -14.94 23.03
CA HIS A 176 23.84 -15.80 22.99
C HIS A 176 25.16 -15.04 23.23
N ASP A 177 25.12 -13.77 23.65
CA ASP A 177 26.32 -13.06 24.09
C ASP A 177 26.66 -13.43 25.54
N ASP A 178 27.79 -14.13 25.72
CA ASP A 178 28.37 -14.43 27.05
C ASP A 178 28.67 -13.14 27.84
N ASN A 179 28.93 -12.04 27.14
CA ASN A 179 29.17 -10.72 27.72
C ASN A 179 27.88 -10.08 28.26
N THR A 180 27.51 -10.44 29.50
CA THR A 180 26.55 -9.64 30.25
C THR A 180 27.15 -8.28 30.64
N SER A 181 26.45 -7.22 30.29
CA SER A 181 26.67 -5.88 30.85
C SER A 181 25.33 -5.25 31.23
N LEU A 182 25.34 -4.40 32.27
CA LEU A 182 24.28 -3.43 32.49
C LEU A 182 24.52 -2.27 31.52
N PHE A 183 23.51 -1.94 30.72
CA PHE A 183 23.55 -0.81 29.79
C PHE A 183 22.64 0.31 30.28
N LEU A 184 23.12 1.56 30.23
CA LEU A 184 22.36 2.78 30.48
C LEU A 184 22.40 3.64 29.22
N ILE A 185 21.24 3.90 28.61
CA ILE A 185 21.14 4.75 27.42
C ILE A 185 21.42 6.21 27.84
N LEU A 186 22.48 6.80 27.31
CA LEU A 186 22.82 8.21 27.53
C LEU A 186 22.18 9.09 26.46
N GLU A 187 22.21 8.65 25.19
CA GLU A 187 21.63 9.36 24.04
C GLU A 187 21.06 8.35 23.03
N GLY A 188 20.01 8.76 22.32
CA GLY A 188 19.33 7.95 21.30
C GLY A 188 18.16 7.10 21.81
N GLU A 189 17.74 6.15 20.98
CA GLU A 189 16.62 5.23 21.22
C GLU A 189 16.97 3.80 20.77
N VAL A 190 16.63 2.80 21.59
CA VAL A 190 16.80 1.37 21.30
C VAL A 190 15.45 0.65 21.39
N ILE A 191 15.29 -0.39 20.57
CA ILE A 191 14.17 -1.33 20.61
C ILE A 191 14.60 -2.56 21.39
N PHE A 192 13.88 -2.86 22.47
CA PHE A 192 13.88 -4.17 23.12
C PHE A 192 12.77 -5.02 22.48
N ARG A 193 13.14 -6.17 21.91
CA ARG A 193 12.19 -7.15 21.36
C ARG A 193 12.05 -8.33 22.32
N ASP A 194 10.80 -8.65 22.65
CA ASP A 194 10.40 -9.81 23.46
C ASP A 194 9.31 -10.57 22.70
N GLY A 195 9.75 -11.55 21.90
CA GLY A 195 8.91 -12.27 20.93
C GLY A 195 8.16 -11.34 19.97
N SER A 196 6.88 -11.09 20.25
CA SER A 196 6.01 -10.21 19.46
C SER A 196 5.90 -8.77 19.98
N ARG A 197 6.53 -8.46 21.12
CA ARG A 197 6.51 -7.14 21.75
C ARG A 197 7.71 -6.32 21.33
N VAL A 198 7.47 -5.01 21.19
CA VAL A 198 8.47 -4.01 20.82
C VAL A 198 8.36 -2.87 21.81
N THR A 199 9.33 -2.77 22.72
CA THR A 199 9.43 -1.71 23.72
C THR A 199 10.54 -0.76 23.33
N TYR A 200 10.24 0.54 23.28
CA TYR A 200 11.21 1.58 22.98
C TYR A 200 11.82 2.11 24.29
N ILE A 201 13.15 2.15 24.37
CA ILE A 201 13.92 2.59 25.53
C ILE A 201 14.79 3.77 25.08
N ARG A 202 14.79 4.85 25.86
CA ARG A 202 15.40 6.15 25.54
C ARG A 202 16.43 6.54 26.60
N GLU A 203 17.06 7.71 26.45
CA GLU A 203 17.89 8.35 27.47
C GLU A 203 17.33 8.16 28.90
N GLY A 204 18.19 7.69 29.81
CA GLY A 204 17.82 7.38 31.19
C GLY A 204 17.16 6.01 31.39
N GLY A 205 16.99 5.20 30.34
CA GLY A 205 16.57 3.80 30.46
C GLY A 205 17.73 2.83 30.70
N THR A 206 17.49 1.80 31.50
CA THR A 206 18.43 0.68 31.72
C THR A 206 18.05 -0.58 30.93
N LEU A 207 19.05 -1.44 30.69
CA LEU A 207 18.94 -2.75 30.09
C LEU A 207 19.95 -3.71 30.73
N GLY A 208 19.66 -5.02 30.73
CA GLY A 208 20.54 -6.06 31.28
C GLY A 208 20.43 -6.27 32.80
N GLU A 209 19.69 -5.41 33.51
CA GLU A 209 19.52 -5.43 34.97
C GLU A 209 19.21 -6.81 35.57
N PHE A 210 18.22 -7.54 35.02
CA PHE A 210 17.77 -8.81 35.60
C PHE A 210 18.85 -9.91 35.55
N LYS A 211 19.65 -9.97 34.47
CA LYS A 211 20.80 -10.90 34.35
C LYS A 211 21.92 -10.54 35.34
N VAL A 212 22.15 -9.25 35.59
CA VAL A 212 23.18 -8.75 36.50
C VAL A 212 22.82 -8.94 37.99
N PHE A 213 21.53 -8.90 38.34
CA PHE A 213 21.03 -9.09 39.72
C PHE A 213 20.63 -10.54 40.06
N ASP A 214 20.99 -11.53 39.21
CA ASP A 214 20.63 -12.94 39.38
C ASP A 214 19.11 -13.19 39.52
N LEU A 215 18.31 -12.44 38.76
CA LEU A 215 16.85 -12.53 38.77
C LEU A 215 16.35 -13.39 37.60
N GLU A 216 15.88 -14.60 37.93
CA GLU A 216 15.56 -15.69 36.99
C GLU A 216 14.34 -15.42 36.08
N GLN A 217 14.51 -14.55 35.07
CA GLN A 217 13.73 -14.58 33.83
C GLN A 217 14.66 -14.91 32.65
N ALA A 218 15.33 -16.06 32.74
CA ALA A 218 16.44 -16.46 31.88
C ALA A 218 16.05 -17.04 30.50
N ASN A 219 14.75 -17.09 30.17
CA ASN A 219 14.21 -17.90 29.05
C ASN A 219 13.40 -17.10 28.00
N THR A 220 13.67 -15.81 27.82
CA THR A 220 13.14 -15.06 26.66
C THR A 220 14.26 -14.68 25.69
N GLU A 221 13.99 -14.85 24.40
CA GLU A 221 14.91 -14.58 23.27
C GLU A 221 15.14 -13.05 23.11
N GLN A 222 15.82 -12.45 24.08
CA GLN A 222 15.97 -11.00 24.17
C GLN A 222 17.01 -10.50 23.18
N ARG A 223 16.55 -9.68 22.23
CA ARG A 223 17.40 -8.95 21.29
C ARG A 223 17.13 -7.46 21.39
N VAL A 224 18.19 -6.69 21.65
CA VAL A 224 18.14 -5.23 21.64
C VAL A 224 18.80 -4.68 20.38
N GLU A 225 18.06 -3.84 19.66
CA GLU A 225 18.46 -3.24 18.38
C GLU A 225 18.43 -1.72 18.46
N VAL A 226 19.43 -1.07 17.89
CA VAL A 226 19.68 0.36 18.01
C VAL A 226 18.92 1.13 16.91
N VAL A 227 18.00 2.04 17.26
CA VAL A 227 17.01 2.65 16.33
C VAL A 227 17.52 3.95 15.71
N THR A 228 18.22 4.73 16.51
CA THR A 228 19.03 5.90 16.13
C THR A 228 20.48 5.59 16.44
N ASP A 229 21.44 6.41 15.99
CA ASP A 229 22.75 6.34 16.63
C ASP A 229 22.60 6.66 18.14
N CYS A 230 23.33 5.94 18.98
CA CYS A 230 23.20 5.94 20.43
C CYS A 230 24.56 6.08 21.12
N GLU A 231 24.55 6.77 22.25
CA GLU A 231 25.65 6.72 23.23
C GLU A 231 25.16 5.92 24.43
N VAL A 232 25.87 4.85 24.79
CA VAL A 232 25.45 3.93 25.85
C VAL A 232 26.56 3.79 26.87
N PHE A 233 26.24 3.94 28.15
CA PHE A 233 27.16 3.60 29.24
C PHE A 233 27.05 2.10 29.53
N GLU A 234 28.13 1.37 29.31
CA GLU A 234 28.26 -0.06 29.55
C GLU A 234 29.02 -0.34 30.85
N LEU A 235 28.41 -1.12 31.74
CA LEU A 235 29.00 -1.60 32.99
C LEU A 235 29.02 -3.14 32.97
N PRO A 236 30.19 -3.79 32.85
CA PRO A 236 30.30 -5.25 32.83
C PRO A 236 29.73 -5.92 34.10
N GLU A 237 29.04 -7.06 33.95
CA GLU A 237 28.46 -7.82 35.07
C GLU A 237 29.49 -8.10 36.18
N ALA A 238 30.69 -8.55 35.78
CA ALA A 238 31.78 -8.87 36.71
C ALA A 238 32.31 -7.65 37.47
N ALA A 239 32.11 -6.43 36.97
CA ALA A 239 32.40 -5.20 37.72
C ALA A 239 31.28 -4.89 38.71
N MET A 240 30.02 -4.94 38.27
CA MET A 240 28.86 -4.71 39.14
C MET A 240 28.81 -5.69 40.31
N LYS A 241 28.98 -7.00 40.06
CA LYS A 241 28.91 -8.02 41.12
C LYS A 241 29.96 -7.78 42.23
N ARG A 242 31.19 -7.36 41.88
CA ARG A 242 32.21 -6.96 42.87
C ARG A 242 31.81 -5.73 43.70
N PHE A 243 31.10 -4.76 43.12
CA PHE A 243 30.60 -3.62 43.89
C PHE A 243 29.41 -3.99 44.80
N LEU A 244 28.55 -4.91 44.36
CA LEU A 244 27.46 -5.47 45.17
C LEU A 244 27.97 -6.38 46.31
N GLU A 245 29.14 -6.99 46.16
CA GLU A 245 29.87 -7.68 47.23
C GLU A 245 30.48 -6.68 48.23
N TYR A 246 31.05 -5.56 47.75
CA TYR A 246 31.65 -4.53 48.60
C TYR A 246 30.62 -3.73 49.40
N SER A 247 29.44 -3.43 48.82
CA SER A 247 28.33 -2.74 49.50
C SER A 247 27.08 -3.62 49.60
N PRO A 248 26.95 -4.47 50.64
CA PRO A 248 25.79 -5.33 50.82
C PRO A 248 24.49 -4.53 51.06
N ALA A 249 24.57 -3.30 51.56
CA ALA A 249 23.41 -2.41 51.74
C ALA A 249 22.86 -1.90 50.40
N ASP A 250 23.74 -1.41 49.51
CA ASP A 250 23.34 -1.03 48.15
C ASP A 250 22.82 -2.25 47.37
N ARG A 251 23.42 -3.44 47.59
CA ARG A 251 22.92 -4.71 47.05
C ARG A 251 21.51 -5.04 47.49
N SER A 252 21.16 -4.93 48.77
CA SER A 252 19.79 -5.22 49.22
C SER A 252 18.78 -4.25 48.60
N ILE A 253 19.10 -2.94 48.57
CA ILE A 253 18.26 -1.90 47.96
C ILE A 253 17.95 -2.20 46.50
N LEU A 254 18.99 -2.49 45.69
CA LEU A 254 18.83 -2.81 44.27
C LEU A 254 18.09 -4.14 44.06
N THR A 255 18.41 -5.16 44.85
CA THR A 255 17.80 -6.49 44.73
C THR A 255 16.30 -6.44 45.04
N GLU A 256 15.88 -5.71 46.08
CA GLU A 256 14.47 -5.54 46.43
C GLU A 256 13.72 -4.71 45.37
N PHE A 257 14.31 -3.59 44.91
CA PHE A 257 13.73 -2.76 43.86
C PHE A 257 13.49 -3.55 42.56
N TYR A 258 14.50 -4.26 42.05
CA TYR A 258 14.36 -5.01 40.80
C TYR A 258 13.48 -6.25 40.94
N LYS A 259 13.39 -6.88 42.12
CA LYS A 259 12.37 -7.93 42.39
C LYS A 259 10.94 -7.39 42.37
N ALA A 260 10.69 -6.22 42.95
CA ALA A 260 9.38 -5.58 42.87
C ALA A 260 9.01 -5.21 41.42
N LYS A 261 9.97 -4.66 40.65
CA LYS A 261 9.80 -4.37 39.22
C LYS A 261 9.49 -5.62 38.39
N LEU A 262 10.15 -6.75 38.69
CA LEU A 262 9.91 -8.04 38.02
C LEU A 262 8.48 -8.53 38.23
N GLN A 263 8.00 -8.51 39.48
CA GLN A 263 6.63 -8.89 39.83
C GLN A 263 5.59 -7.97 39.17
N GLU A 264 5.86 -6.67 39.07
CA GLU A 264 4.97 -5.74 38.36
C GLU A 264 4.81 -6.15 36.87
N LEU A 265 5.92 -6.42 36.19
CA LEU A 265 5.94 -6.87 34.79
C LEU A 265 5.14 -8.16 34.59
N GLU A 266 5.34 -9.16 35.44
CA GLU A 266 4.58 -10.43 35.40
C GLU A 266 3.06 -10.20 35.57
N THR A 267 2.65 -9.31 36.48
CA THR A 267 1.22 -8.98 36.60
C THR A 267 0.69 -8.17 35.41
N ASP A 268 1.49 -7.29 34.81
CA ASP A 268 1.07 -6.51 33.66
C ASP A 268 0.98 -7.33 32.37
N ASP A 269 1.68 -8.45 32.32
CA ASP A 269 1.53 -9.51 31.32
C ASP A 269 0.16 -10.18 31.37
N VAL A 270 -0.24 -10.65 32.56
CA VAL A 270 -1.59 -11.21 32.79
C VAL A 270 -2.67 -10.16 32.49
N ARG A 271 -2.45 -8.90 32.88
CA ARG A 271 -3.34 -7.77 32.53
C ARG A 271 -3.33 -7.47 31.02
N SER A 272 -2.21 -7.65 30.32
CA SER A 272 -2.08 -7.43 28.87
C SER A 272 -2.85 -8.49 28.08
N CYS A 273 -2.66 -9.77 28.43
CA CYS A 273 -3.45 -10.89 27.91
C CYS A 273 -4.96 -10.64 28.11
N ARG A 274 -5.38 -10.28 29.34
CA ARG A 274 -6.77 -9.94 29.67
C ARG A 274 -7.30 -8.74 28.85
N ARG A 275 -6.50 -7.69 28.67
CA ARG A 275 -6.84 -6.52 27.83
C ARG A 275 -7.02 -6.90 26.36
N SER A 276 -6.17 -7.77 25.81
CA SER A 276 -6.28 -8.28 24.44
C SER A 276 -7.49 -9.19 24.25
N MET A 277 -7.80 -10.06 25.23
CA MET A 277 -8.99 -10.89 25.22
C MET A 277 -10.28 -10.03 25.22
N ILE A 278 -10.34 -8.97 26.03
CA ILE A 278 -11.45 -8.01 26.05
C ILE A 278 -11.59 -7.26 24.71
N LYS A 279 -10.47 -6.90 24.05
CA LYS A 279 -10.50 -6.33 22.68
C LYS A 279 -11.08 -7.32 21.68
N LEU A 280 -10.69 -8.60 21.74
CA LEU A 280 -11.19 -9.66 20.86
C LEU A 280 -12.71 -9.87 21.06
N PHE A 281 -13.17 -10.07 22.30
CA PHE A 281 -14.60 -10.19 22.60
C PHE A 281 -15.40 -8.97 22.15
N ARG A 282 -14.88 -7.74 22.33
CA ARG A 282 -15.53 -6.51 21.84
C ARG A 282 -15.56 -6.41 20.31
N SER A 283 -14.55 -6.95 19.62
CA SER A 283 -14.52 -7.03 18.16
C SER A 283 -15.53 -8.05 17.63
N ILE A 284 -15.59 -9.24 18.24
CA ILE A 284 -16.58 -10.29 17.93
C ILE A 284 -18.01 -9.77 18.18
N ALA A 285 -18.26 -9.12 19.31
CA ALA A 285 -19.56 -8.50 19.60
C ALA A 285 -19.94 -7.44 18.54
N LYS A 286 -19.00 -6.57 18.14
CA LYS A 286 -19.20 -5.62 17.02
C LYS A 286 -19.44 -6.30 15.68
N PHE A 287 -18.80 -7.45 15.42
CA PHE A 287 -19.03 -8.23 14.20
C PHE A 287 -20.47 -8.77 14.17
N PHE A 288 -20.95 -9.37 15.26
CA PHE A 288 -22.35 -9.83 15.34
C PHE A 288 -23.36 -8.68 15.24
N THR A 289 -23.18 -7.57 15.95
CA THR A 289 -24.13 -6.45 15.88
C THR A 289 -24.13 -5.73 14.53
N SER A 290 -22.98 -5.64 13.85
CA SER A 290 -22.90 -5.02 12.52
C SER A 290 -23.29 -5.98 11.38
N GLY A 291 -23.08 -7.29 11.53
CA GLY A 291 -23.50 -8.30 10.57
C GLY A 291 -25.02 -8.32 10.37
N VAL A 292 -25.79 -8.23 11.46
CA VAL A 292 -27.26 -8.18 11.42
C VAL A 292 -27.80 -6.96 10.65
N GLN A 293 -27.11 -5.81 10.69
CA GLN A 293 -27.47 -4.65 9.87
C GLN A 293 -26.94 -4.74 8.44
N LYS A 294 -25.70 -5.21 8.22
CA LYS A 294 -25.13 -5.37 6.88
C LYS A 294 -25.88 -6.39 6.03
N ALA A 295 -26.38 -7.47 6.61
CA ALA A 295 -27.21 -8.44 5.90
C ALA A 295 -28.47 -7.78 5.28
N ARG A 296 -29.13 -6.87 6.02
CA ARG A 296 -30.27 -6.09 5.51
C ARG A 296 -29.87 -5.07 4.44
N ALA A 297 -28.73 -4.40 4.60
CA ALA A 297 -28.23 -3.43 3.63
C ALA A 297 -27.84 -4.09 2.28
N ILE A 298 -27.16 -5.23 2.33
CA ILE A 298 -26.77 -6.00 1.13
C ILE A 298 -28.00 -6.54 0.41
N TRP A 299 -29.03 -7.01 1.15
CA TRP A 299 -30.31 -7.40 0.55
C TRP A 299 -31.01 -6.22 -0.16
N LEU A 300 -31.04 -5.04 0.46
CA LEU A 300 -31.58 -3.83 -0.17
C LEU A 300 -30.81 -3.46 -1.44
N GLN A 301 -29.47 -3.51 -1.42
CA GLN A 301 -28.63 -3.19 -2.56
C GLN A 301 -28.81 -4.19 -3.71
N ALA A 302 -28.93 -5.48 -3.42
CA ALA A 302 -29.22 -6.52 -4.42
C ALA A 302 -30.59 -6.31 -5.07
N VAL A 303 -31.64 -6.06 -4.27
CA VAL A 303 -32.98 -5.74 -4.78
C VAL A 303 -32.99 -4.46 -5.63
N PHE A 304 -32.26 -3.41 -5.21
CA PHE A 304 -32.17 -2.16 -5.95
C PHE A 304 -31.40 -2.31 -7.28
N ALA A 305 -30.34 -3.13 -7.30
CA ALA A 305 -29.60 -3.44 -8.53
C ALA A 305 -30.47 -4.22 -9.53
N VAL A 306 -31.22 -5.23 -9.08
CA VAL A 306 -32.18 -5.96 -9.92
C VAL A 306 -33.28 -5.03 -10.44
N LEU A 307 -33.80 -4.13 -9.61
CA LEU A 307 -34.81 -3.14 -10.02
C LEU A 307 -34.28 -2.20 -11.12
N LEU A 308 -33.04 -1.70 -10.97
CA LEU A 308 -32.39 -0.86 -11.99
C LEU A 308 -32.16 -1.60 -13.30
N ILE A 309 -31.79 -2.88 -13.27
CA ILE A 309 -31.65 -3.71 -14.48
C ILE A 309 -33.01 -3.87 -15.19
N VAL A 310 -34.07 -4.19 -14.45
CA VAL A 310 -35.42 -4.35 -15.02
C VAL A 310 -35.93 -3.04 -15.63
N VAL A 311 -35.80 -1.91 -14.93
CA VAL A 311 -36.20 -0.58 -15.43
C VAL A 311 -35.36 -0.15 -16.64
N GLY A 312 -34.05 -0.40 -16.61
CA GLY A 312 -33.14 -0.12 -17.72
C GLY A 312 -33.48 -0.91 -18.98
N SER A 313 -33.74 -2.22 -18.85
CA SER A 313 -34.19 -3.08 -19.96
C SER A 313 -35.53 -2.63 -20.54
N PHE A 314 -36.48 -2.21 -19.68
CA PHE A 314 -37.79 -1.72 -20.13
C PHE A 314 -37.67 -0.38 -20.89
N ALA A 315 -36.85 0.54 -20.40
CA ALA A 315 -36.55 1.80 -21.08
C ALA A 315 -35.84 1.57 -22.43
N HIS A 316 -34.90 0.63 -22.49
CA HIS A 316 -34.23 0.24 -23.73
C HIS A 316 -35.22 -0.34 -24.75
N GLY A 317 -36.14 -1.21 -24.31
CA GLY A 317 -37.22 -1.74 -25.14
C GLY A 317 -38.14 -0.66 -25.72
N LEU A 318 -38.52 0.34 -24.93
CA LEU A 318 -39.31 1.48 -25.39
C LEU A 318 -38.56 2.32 -26.44
N VAL A 319 -37.24 2.54 -26.26
CA VAL A 319 -36.41 3.25 -27.24
C VAL A 319 -36.31 2.47 -28.55
N LEU A 320 -36.09 1.15 -28.51
CA LEU A 320 -36.08 0.31 -29.72
C LEU A 320 -37.45 0.27 -30.42
N SER A 321 -38.55 0.23 -29.67
CA SER A 321 -39.91 0.31 -30.25
C SER A 321 -40.11 1.64 -30.99
N ARG A 322 -39.69 2.77 -30.40
CA ARG A 322 -39.80 4.07 -31.05
C ARG A 322 -38.86 4.26 -32.24
N LEU A 323 -37.66 3.68 -32.21
CA LEU A 323 -36.77 3.65 -33.38
C LEU A 323 -37.41 2.87 -34.53
N ARG A 324 -37.99 1.69 -34.26
CA ARG A 324 -38.71 0.89 -35.26
C ARG A 324 -39.96 1.59 -35.81
N GLU A 325 -40.68 2.35 -34.99
CA GLU A 325 -41.80 3.18 -35.47
C GLU A 325 -41.32 4.28 -36.42
N MET A 326 -40.26 5.03 -36.07
CA MET A 326 -39.70 6.07 -36.95
C MET A 326 -39.11 5.48 -38.24
N GLU A 327 -38.51 4.30 -38.19
CA GLU A 327 -38.03 3.57 -39.36
C GLU A 327 -39.19 3.10 -40.27
N GLY A 328 -40.30 2.66 -39.65
CA GLY A 328 -41.54 2.33 -40.36
C GLY A 328 -42.25 3.54 -40.97
N GLU A 329 -42.09 4.73 -40.41
CA GLU A 329 -42.57 5.98 -41.02
C GLU A 329 -41.63 6.46 -42.15
N ALA A 330 -40.30 6.43 -41.93
CA ALA A 330 -39.30 6.82 -42.92
C ALA A 330 -39.21 5.90 -44.17
N ASN A 331 -39.85 4.73 -44.14
CA ASN A 331 -39.99 3.83 -45.28
C ASN A 331 -41.35 3.91 -46.00
N LYS A 332 -42.36 4.64 -45.48
CA LYS A 332 -43.67 4.77 -46.17
C LYS A 332 -43.58 5.47 -47.53
N ASP A 333 -42.59 6.34 -47.69
CA ASP A 333 -42.35 7.10 -48.94
C ASP A 333 -41.36 6.40 -49.89
N ARG A 334 -41.00 5.13 -49.65
CA ARG A 334 -40.11 4.34 -50.53
C ARG A 334 -40.88 3.25 -51.25
N CYS A 335 -40.70 3.15 -52.57
CA CYS A 335 -41.25 2.06 -53.37
C CYS A 335 -40.67 0.70 -52.90
N PRO A 336 -41.48 -0.36 -52.80
CA PRO A 336 -41.12 -1.59 -52.07
C PRO A 336 -40.12 -2.52 -52.79
N HIS A 337 -39.43 -2.05 -53.83
CA HIS A 337 -38.68 -2.92 -54.76
C HIS A 337 -37.19 -3.16 -54.42
N ASP A 338 -36.58 -2.33 -53.57
CA ASP A 338 -35.15 -2.42 -53.22
C ASP A 338 -34.86 -2.99 -51.81
N THR A 339 -35.89 -3.19 -50.97
CA THR A 339 -35.69 -3.45 -49.53
C THR A 339 -35.29 -4.88 -49.15
N GLU A 340 -35.48 -5.88 -50.03
CA GLU A 340 -35.19 -7.29 -49.68
C GLU A 340 -33.68 -7.61 -49.62
N GLN A 341 -32.83 -6.91 -50.36
CA GLN A 341 -31.39 -7.23 -50.41
C GLN A 341 -30.62 -6.87 -49.13
N LEU A 342 -31.08 -5.90 -48.32
CA LEU A 342 -30.37 -5.50 -47.11
C LEU A 342 -30.54 -6.46 -45.92
N TRP A 343 -31.65 -7.20 -45.83
CA TRP A 343 -31.91 -8.06 -44.66
C TRP A 343 -31.04 -9.32 -44.63
N ILE A 344 -30.65 -9.86 -45.80
CA ILE A 344 -29.84 -11.06 -45.92
C ILE A 344 -28.37 -10.83 -45.45
N LEU A 345 -27.87 -9.60 -45.59
CA LEU A 345 -26.51 -9.22 -45.19
C LEU A 345 -26.31 -9.01 -43.69
N TRP A 346 -27.37 -8.87 -42.89
CA TRP A 346 -27.23 -8.59 -41.45
C TRP A 346 -27.21 -9.86 -40.58
N ILE A 347 -27.93 -10.92 -40.98
CA ILE A 347 -27.99 -12.19 -40.24
C ILE A 347 -26.76 -13.08 -40.51
N SER A 348 -26.17 -12.97 -41.70
CA SER A 348 -24.99 -13.74 -42.11
C SER A 348 -23.69 -13.34 -41.37
N GLY A 349 -23.64 -12.17 -40.73
CA GLY A 349 -22.45 -11.65 -40.04
C GLY A 349 -22.16 -12.24 -38.65
N PHE A 350 -22.99 -13.14 -38.11
CA PHE A 350 -22.90 -13.57 -36.71
C PHE A 350 -22.58 -15.07 -36.47
N CYS A 351 -22.45 -15.87 -37.54
CA CYS A 351 -22.16 -17.31 -37.45
C CYS A 351 -21.07 -17.73 -38.45
N SER A 352 -19.79 -17.57 -38.10
CA SER A 352 -18.66 -18.02 -38.92
C SER A 352 -17.38 -18.31 -38.12
N GLU A 353 -17.43 -19.28 -37.19
CA GLU A 353 -16.20 -19.87 -36.64
C GLU A 353 -16.42 -21.34 -36.22
N ALA A 354 -16.51 -22.22 -37.22
CA ALA A 354 -16.46 -23.68 -37.07
C ALA A 354 -15.78 -24.29 -38.33
N PRO A 355 -14.91 -25.31 -38.18
CA PRO A 355 -14.08 -25.79 -39.29
C PRO A 355 -14.85 -26.69 -40.28
N HIS A 356 -14.34 -26.77 -41.50
CA HIS A 356 -14.88 -27.60 -42.57
C HIS A 356 -14.97 -29.09 -42.21
N HIS A 357 -16.07 -29.71 -42.62
CA HIS A 357 -16.12 -31.13 -42.93
C HIS A 357 -16.82 -31.29 -44.28
N GLU A 358 -16.20 -31.98 -45.23
CA GLU A 358 -16.80 -32.25 -46.54
C GLU A 358 -17.82 -33.38 -46.42
N SER A 359 -19.04 -33.14 -46.91
CA SER A 359 -20.04 -34.18 -47.16
C SER A 359 -20.88 -33.80 -48.38
N THR A 360 -20.57 -34.42 -49.52
CA THR A 360 -21.39 -34.33 -50.74
C THR A 360 -22.77 -34.90 -50.50
N LEU A 361 -23.82 -34.10 -50.77
CA LEU A 361 -25.19 -34.57 -50.86
C LEU A 361 -25.80 -34.15 -52.20
N VAL A 362 -26.49 -35.10 -52.84
CA VAL A 362 -27.15 -34.92 -54.14
C VAL A 362 -28.50 -34.25 -53.93
N CYS A 363 -28.82 -33.27 -54.77
CA CYS A 363 -30.14 -32.63 -54.81
C CYS A 363 -30.90 -33.06 -56.07
N ASP A 364 -31.53 -34.24 -56.01
CA ASP A 364 -32.71 -34.53 -56.83
C ASP A 364 -33.93 -33.87 -56.19
N CYS A 365 -34.71 -33.11 -56.97
CA CYS A 365 -36.13 -32.83 -56.70
C CYS A 365 -36.77 -32.05 -57.87
N ASP A 366 -37.53 -32.74 -58.72
CA ASP A 366 -38.35 -32.11 -59.77
C ASP A 366 -39.54 -31.34 -59.18
N VAL A 367 -39.69 -30.06 -59.54
CA VAL A 367 -41.00 -29.38 -59.55
C VAL A 367 -41.09 -28.48 -60.78
N PRO A 368 -42.01 -28.73 -61.73
CA PRO A 368 -42.19 -27.87 -62.90
C PRO A 368 -43.04 -26.64 -62.53
N CYS A 369 -42.56 -25.44 -62.87
CA CYS A 369 -43.34 -24.21 -62.77
C CYS A 369 -43.67 -23.68 -64.17
N SER A 370 -44.92 -23.84 -64.58
CA SER A 370 -45.44 -23.36 -65.86
C SER A 370 -46.26 -22.08 -65.68
N TYR A 371 -45.96 -21.04 -66.46
CA TYR A 371 -46.93 -20.21 -67.20
C TYR A 371 -46.19 -19.29 -68.20
N CYS A 372 -46.87 -18.86 -69.27
CA CYS A 372 -46.27 -18.23 -70.44
C CYS A 372 -46.98 -16.93 -70.88
N TRP A 373 -46.21 -16.01 -71.51
CA TRP A 373 -46.64 -14.88 -72.37
C TRP A 373 -47.40 -13.73 -71.65
N HIS A 374 -47.52 -12.47 -72.11
CA HIS A 374 -47.10 -11.65 -73.28
C HIS A 374 -46.96 -10.17 -72.75
N ASP A 375 -46.52 -9.08 -73.41
CA ASP A 375 -46.13 -8.75 -74.79
C ASP A 375 -45.12 -7.57 -74.78
N ARG A 376 -44.31 -7.42 -75.85
CA ARG A 376 -43.40 -6.31 -76.21
C ARG A 376 -42.09 -6.11 -75.44
#